data_AF-A0A8J7SPN3-F1
#
_entry.id   AF-A0A8J7SPN3-F1
#
_cell.length_a   1.000
_cell.length_b   1.000
_cell.length_c   1.000
_cell.angle_alpha   90.00
_cell.angle_beta   90.00
_cell.angle_gamma   90.00
#
_symmetry.space_group_name_H-M   'P 1'
#
loop_
_entity.id
_entity.type
_entity.pdbx_description
1 polymer ?
#
loop_
_entity_poly.entity_id
_entity_poly.type
_entity_poly.pdbx_seq_one_letter_code
_entity_poly.pdbx_strand_id
1 'polypeptide(L)' 'MANLVDVQRQAAALTFEEKEGLLAFLIHELPVPFAGVSDREILEREQEMDSASVELLSHEDFLSQVGRD' A
#
# COMPACT_ATOMS: atom_id res chain seq x y z
N MET A 1 -15.50 12.52 0.39
CA MET A 1 -14.39 11.55 0.25
C MET A 1 -15.01 10.18 0.06
N ALA A 2 -14.65 9.45 -0.99
CA ALA A 2 -15.13 8.08 -1.18
C ALA A 2 -14.40 7.14 -0.20
N ASN A 3 -15.12 6.27 0.50
CA ASN A 3 -14.49 5.26 1.34
C ASN A 3 -14.04 4.07 0.46
N LEU A 4 -13.07 3.28 0.94
CA LEU A 4 -12.51 2.16 0.16
C LEU A 4 -13.56 1.09 -0.17
N VAL A 5 -14.54 0.90 0.71
CA VAL A 5 -15.63 -0.07 0.55
C VAL A 5 -16.55 0.30 -0.61
N ASP A 6 -16.81 1.59 -0.82
CA ASP A 6 -17.63 2.12 -1.90
C ASP A 6 -16.91 1.95 -3.24
N VAL A 7 -15.59 2.18 -3.27
CA VAL A 7 -14.76 1.94 -4.46
C VAL A 7 -14.78 0.46 -4.83
N GLN A 8 -14.63 -0.45 -3.86
CA GLN A 8 -14.70 -1.89 -4.10
C GLN A 8 -16.07 -2.32 -4.64
N ARG A 9 -17.15 -1.77 -4.06
CA ARG A 9 -18.53 -2.06 -4.51
C ARG A 9 -18.76 -1.60 -5.94
N GLN A 10 -18.30 -0.39 -6.28
CA GLN A 10 -18.42 0.15 -7.63
C GLN A 10 -17.62 -0.67 -8.64
N ALA A 11 -16.37 -1.04 -8.31
CA ALA A 11 -15.54 -1.89 -9.16
C ALA A 11 -16.15 -3.29 -9.38
N ALA A 12 -16.79 -3.86 -8.34
CA ALA A 12 -17.44 -5.16 -8.44
C ALA A 12 -18.65 -5.14 -9.40
N ALA A 13 -19.39 -4.04 -9.42
CA ALA A 13 -20.58 -3.84 -10.24
C ALA A 13 -20.31 -3.63 -11.74
N LEU A 14 -19.05 -3.37 -12.12
CA LEU A 14 -18.66 -3.22 -13.52
C LEU A 14 -18.78 -4.52 -14.31
N THR A 15 -19.13 -4.39 -15.59
CA THR A 15 -19.03 -5.45 -16.58
C THR A 15 -17.57 -5.86 -16.82
N PHE A 16 -17.36 -6.96 -17.52
CA PHE A 16 -16.01 -7.42 -17.85
C PHE A 16 -15.25 -6.41 -18.71
N GLU A 17 -15.89 -5.86 -19.75
CA GLU A 17 -15.30 -4.86 -20.65
C GLU A 17 -14.93 -3.56 -19.91
N GLU A 18 -15.80 -3.09 -19.00
CA GLU A 18 -15.51 -1.91 -18.17
C GLU A 18 -14.36 -2.16 -17.19
N LYS A 19 -14.23 -3.39 -16.67
CA LYS A 19 -13.09 -3.78 -15.83
C LYS A 19 -11.78 -3.78 -16.61
N GLU A 20 -11.79 -4.25 -17.85
CA GLU A 20 -10.63 -4.20 -18.73
C GLU A 20 -10.21 -2.76 -19.04
N GLY A 21 -11.18 -1.89 -19.37
CA GLY A 21 -10.92 -0.46 -19.60
C GLY A 21 -10.38 0.25 -18.35
N LEU A 22 -10.96 -0.04 -17.18
CA LEU A 22 -10.48 0.49 -15.90
C LEU A 22 -9.06 0.01 -15.59
N LEU A 23 -8.76 -1.27 -15.81
CA LEU A 23 -7.42 -1.83 -15.58
C LEU A 23 -6.38 -1.16 -16.50
N ALA A 24 -6.70 -1.00 -17.79
CA ALA A 24 -5.83 -0.33 -18.74
C ALA A 24 -5.55 1.13 -18.35
N PHE A 25 -6.59 1.86 -17.93
CA PHE A 25 -6.45 3.22 -17.40
C PHE A 25 -5.56 3.25 -16.16
N LEU A 26 -5.80 2.38 -15.17
CA LEU A 26 -5.00 2.31 -13.95
C LEU A 26 -3.53 1.99 -14.25
N ILE A 27 -3.25 1.05 -15.14
CA ILE A 27 -1.87 0.72 -15.54
C ILE A 27 -1.19 1.92 -16.20
N HIS A 28 -1.91 2.69 -17.01
CA HIS A 28 -1.39 3.88 -17.67
C HIS A 28 -1.13 5.03 -16.68
N GLU A 29 -2.01 5.20 -15.70
CA GLU A 29 -1.93 6.25 -14.68
C GLU A 29 -1.04 5.89 -13.49
N LEU A 30 -0.67 4.61 -13.34
CA LEU A 30 0.29 4.22 -12.32
C LEU A 30 1.59 4.99 -12.59
N PRO A 31 2.07 5.81 -11.64
CA PRO A 31 3.38 6.40 -11.77
C PRO A 31 4.36 5.24 -12.01
N VAL A 32 5.31 5.44 -12.95
CA VAL A 32 6.43 4.53 -13.23
C VAL A 32 6.76 3.80 -11.94
N PRO A 33 6.71 2.45 -11.92
CA PRO A 33 6.67 1.67 -10.69
C PRO A 33 7.66 2.30 -9.74
N PHE A 34 7.17 2.83 -8.61
CA PHE A 34 7.99 3.53 -7.63
C PHE A 34 9.28 2.75 -7.58
N ALA A 35 10.35 3.35 -8.10
CA ALA A 35 11.65 2.68 -8.10
C ALA A 35 11.78 2.20 -6.67
N GLY A 36 11.88 0.88 -6.49
CA GLY A 36 11.81 0.28 -5.18
C GLY A 36 12.77 1.00 -4.23
N VAL A 37 12.59 0.79 -2.94
CA VAL A 37 13.48 1.39 -1.93
C VAL A 37 14.93 1.32 -2.38
N SER A 38 15.61 2.47 -2.41
CA SER A 38 16.97 2.52 -2.95
C SER A 38 17.91 1.68 -2.08
N ASP A 39 19.00 1.15 -2.63
CA ASP A 39 20.01 0.42 -1.84
C ASP A 39 20.47 1.21 -0.60
N ARG A 40 20.56 2.54 -0.74
CA ARG A 40 20.88 3.44 0.38
C ARG A 40 19.81 3.41 1.49
N GLU A 41 18.54 3.43 1.12
CA GLU A 41 17.43 3.34 2.08
C GLU A 41 17.43 2.00 2.81
N ILE A 42 17.77 0.91 2.10
CA ILE A 42 17.90 -0.42 2.72
C ILE A 42 19.00 -0.39 3.79
N LEU A 43 20.18 0.13 3.44
CA LEU A 43 21.31 0.24 4.37
C LEU A 43 20.99 1.13 5.58
N GLU A 44 20.28 2.24 5.37
CA GLU A 44 19.83 3.13 6.45
C GLU A 44 18.90 2.38 7.42
N ARG A 45 17.91 1.63 6.91
CA ARG A 45 16.99 0.85 7.74
C ARG A 45 17.65 -0.28 8.52
N GLU A 46 18.60 -0.99 7.90
CA GLU A 46 19.37 -2.02 8.60
C GLU A 46 20.15 -1.43 9.78
N GLN A 47 20.80 -0.28 9.55
CA GLN A 47 21.52 0.43 10.61
C GLN A 47 20.59 0.94 11.72
N GLU A 48 19.41 1.46 11.36
CA GLU A 48 18.41 1.93 12.31
C GLU A 48 17.91 0.80 13.22
N MET A 49 17.68 -0.39 12.65
CA MET A 49 17.30 -1.61 13.38
C MET A 49 18.40 -2.09 14.32
N ASP A 50 19.64 -2.16 13.84
CA ASP A 50 20.79 -2.63 14.64
C ASP A 50 21.14 -1.65 15.78
N SER A 51 20.92 -0.36 15.56
CA SER A 51 21.20 0.68 16.56
C SER A 51 20.13 0.82 17.65
N ALA A 52 19.03 0.07 17.57
CA ALA A 52 17.85 0.22 18.42
C ALA A 52 17.29 1.67 18.41
N SER A 53 17.52 2.40 17.32
CA SER A 53 17.03 3.78 17.13
C SER A 53 15.56 3.84 16.73
N VAL A 54 14.98 2.69 16.38
CA VAL A 54 13.57 2.51 16.03
C VAL A 54 12.82 1.80 17.15
N GLU A 55 11.61 2.27 17.43
CA GLU A 55 10.72 1.66 18.42
C GLU A 55 10.14 0.34 17.87
N LEU A 56 10.25 -0.73 18.65
CA LEU A 56 9.65 -2.01 18.30
C LEU A 56 8.15 -1.95 18.53
N LEU A 57 7.38 -2.36 17.53
CA LEU A 57 5.93 -2.44 17.61
C LEU A 57 5.48 -3.89 17.76
N SER A 58 4.67 -4.20 18.77
CA SER A 58 4.07 -5.53 18.89
C SER A 58 2.99 -5.73 17.81
N HIS A 59 2.68 -6.99 17.51
CA HIS A 59 1.63 -7.31 16.55
C HIS A 59 0.25 -6.78 17.00
N GLU A 60 -0.04 -6.82 18.30
CA GLU A 60 -1.29 -6.31 18.87
C GLU A 60 -1.37 -4.78 18.75
N ASP A 61 -0.27 -4.07 19.07
CA ASP A 61 -0.22 -2.61 18.92
C ASP A 61 -0.38 -2.17 17.46
N PHE A 62 0.20 -2.95 16.53
CA PHE A 62 0.03 -2.72 15.09
C PHE A 62 -1.44 -2.83 14.69
N LEU A 63 -2.13 -3.91 15.06
CA LEU A 63 -3.54 -4.12 14.70
C LEU A 63 -4.44 -3.01 15.23
N SER A 64 -4.14 -2.52 16.45
CA SER A 64 -4.89 -1.41 17.05
C SER A 64 -4.70 -0.10 16.28
N GLN A 65 -3.46 0.21 15.87
CA GLN A 65 -3.17 1.41 15.08
C GLN A 65 -3.84 1.38 13.69
N VAL A 66 -3.98 0.20 13.08
CA VAL A 66 -4.62 0.06 11.76
C VAL A 66 -6.12 -0.25 11.82
N GLY A 67 -6.72 -0.24 13.01
CA GLY A 67 -8.15 -0.44 13.22
C GLY A 67 -8.65 -1.85 12.85
N ARG A 68 -7.86 -2.88 13.18
CA ARG A 68 -8.13 -4.29 12.88
C ARG A 68 -8.27 -5.18 14.13
N ASP A 69 -8.53 -4.56 15.28
CA ASP A 69 -8.84 -5.23 16.56
C ASP A 69 -10.15 -6.05 16.51
#